data_AF-A0A4U6CHE6-F1
#
_entry.id   AF-A0A4U6CHE6-F1
#
_cell.length_a   1.000
_cell.length_b   1.000
_cell.length_c   1.000
_cell.angle_alpha   90.00
_cell.angle_beta   90.00
_cell.angle_gamma   90.00
#
_symmetry.space_group_name_H-M   'P 1'
#
loop_
_entity.id
_entity.type
_entity.pdbx_description
1 polymer ?
#
loop_
_entity_poly.entity_id
_entity_poly.type
_entity_poly.pdbx_seq_one_letter_code
_entity_poly.pdbx_strand_id
1 'polypeptide(L)'
;MDEILTIQDVAARLKLAERTVYAMVAEREMPAFKVRGQWRIRRSDFERWLDEVALSGQSSAPVRREPRIAAAAAISDIDVEDRSDAVADLPVAALSERRSQKGLHQRFIDALGERVKSHSPITQKPIELDLVPPLPSRVRVYLFNATRPPGGRPLGEHKIQLIMPGQRRGQRGSLDHSDGRIVFLVGYAAEEDVFILWDAGLYSDFAWSRNVQVKAETIVEASAGKLAIQQRHLRPSGAASVTETLIATPATRLVDALQRRVQLTRERMVQD
;
A
#
# COMPACT_ATOMS: atom_id res chain seq x y z
N MET A 1 1.94 16.70 41.77
CA MET A 1 0.91 16.19 40.85
C MET A 1 1.63 15.93 39.54
N ASP A 2 1.71 14.69 39.07
CA ASP A 2 2.48 14.39 37.85
C ASP A 2 1.86 15.09 36.64
N GLU A 3 2.68 15.83 35.91
CA GLU A 3 2.28 16.54 34.69
C GLU A 3 1.83 15.52 33.64
N ILE A 4 0.69 15.80 32.98
CA ILE A 4 0.12 14.93 31.95
C ILE A 4 0.33 15.57 30.59
N LEU A 5 1.03 14.87 29.71
CA LEU A 5 1.31 15.26 28.34
C LEU A 5 0.26 14.73 27.37
N THR A 6 -0.02 15.53 26.33
CA THR A 6 -0.80 15.10 25.16
C THR A 6 0.09 14.47 24.08
N ILE A 7 -0.54 13.89 23.06
CA ILE A 7 0.19 13.40 21.87
C ILE A 7 0.94 14.54 21.18
N GLN A 8 0.35 15.73 21.09
CA GLN A 8 0.97 16.92 20.51
C GLN A 8 2.19 17.37 21.32
N ASP A 9 2.08 17.36 22.65
CA ASP A 9 3.19 17.70 23.56
C ASP A 9 4.40 16.81 23.38
N VAL A 10 4.16 15.50 23.24
CA VAL A 10 5.22 14.51 23.03
C VAL A 10 5.76 14.57 21.61
N ALA A 11 4.91 14.77 20.61
CA ALA A 11 5.30 14.98 19.22
C ALA A 11 6.25 16.18 19.07
N ALA A 12 5.91 17.31 19.69
CA ALA A 12 6.77 18.49 19.71
C ALA A 12 8.11 18.23 20.39
N ARG A 13 8.12 17.53 21.54
CA ARG A 13 9.34 17.22 22.30
C ARG A 13 10.27 16.25 21.58
N LEU A 14 9.71 15.23 20.92
CA LEU A 14 10.48 14.26 20.14
C LEU A 14 10.80 14.73 18.71
N LYS A 15 10.25 15.88 18.29
CA LYS A 15 10.29 16.36 16.90
C LYS A 15 9.75 15.30 15.91
N LEU A 16 8.69 14.61 16.30
CA LEU A 16 7.98 13.62 15.48
C LEU A 16 6.62 14.16 15.04
N ALA A 17 6.06 13.60 13.98
CA ALA A 17 4.66 13.86 13.63
C ALA A 17 3.72 13.28 14.71
N GLU A 18 2.63 13.97 15.04
CA GLU A 18 1.64 13.51 16.03
C GLU A 18 1.11 12.10 15.74
N ARG A 19 0.96 11.77 14.45
CA ARG A 19 0.54 10.44 14.00
C ARG A 19 1.53 9.34 14.38
N THR A 20 2.83 9.63 14.37
CA THR A 20 3.89 8.69 14.78
C THR A 20 3.80 8.44 16.28
N VAL A 21 3.70 9.49 17.09
CA VAL A 21 3.53 9.35 18.56
C VAL A 21 2.23 8.62 18.92
N TYR A 22 1.14 8.91 18.20
CA TYR A 22 -0.11 8.16 18.35
C TYR A 22 0.07 6.66 18.07
N ALA A 23 0.83 6.30 17.02
CA ALA A 23 1.12 4.91 16.66
C ALA A 23 1.94 4.20 17.75
N MET A 24 3.02 4.83 18.22
CA MET A 24 3.88 4.29 19.31
C MET A 24 3.08 3.98 20.57
N VAL A 25 2.16 4.88 20.94
CA VAL A 25 1.24 4.68 22.06
C VAL A 25 0.23 3.56 21.78
N ALA A 26 -0.33 3.49 20.57
CA ALA A 26 -1.30 2.47 20.20
C ALA A 26 -0.70 1.05 20.10
N GLU A 27 0.60 0.96 19.82
CA GLU A 27 1.40 -0.26 19.72
C GLU A 27 2.03 -0.66 21.06
N ARG A 28 1.80 0.13 22.12
CA ARG A 28 2.35 -0.08 23.48
C ARG A 28 3.87 0.02 23.55
N GLU A 29 4.49 0.64 22.55
CA GLU A 29 5.92 0.96 22.56
C GLU A 29 6.23 2.12 23.50
N MET A 30 5.26 2.99 23.75
CA MET A 30 5.35 4.13 24.66
C MET A 30 4.25 4.04 25.74
N PRO A 31 4.57 4.28 27.03
CA PRO A 31 3.60 4.23 28.11
C PRO A 31 2.58 5.37 28.01
N ALA A 32 1.29 5.02 27.91
CA ALA A 32 0.18 5.97 27.88
C ALA A 32 -1.13 5.34 28.36
N PHE A 33 -2.10 6.18 28.69
CA PHE A 33 -3.45 5.78 29.11
C PHE A 33 -4.53 6.61 28.40
N LYS A 34 -5.75 6.07 28.33
CA LYS A 34 -6.88 6.76 27.67
C LYS A 34 -7.78 7.47 28.67
N VAL A 35 -8.15 8.70 28.36
CA VAL A 35 -9.20 9.47 29.04
C VAL A 35 -10.18 9.98 27.99
N ARG A 36 -11.45 9.55 28.07
CA ARG A 36 -12.53 9.94 27.12
C ARG A 36 -12.13 9.80 25.63
N GLY A 37 -11.44 8.71 25.30
CA GLY A 37 -11.03 8.42 23.92
C GLY A 37 -9.75 9.12 23.46
N GLN A 38 -9.15 9.99 24.28
CA GLN A 38 -7.87 10.63 23.98
C GLN A 38 -6.74 10.00 24.79
N TRP A 39 -5.55 9.90 24.19
CA TRP A 39 -4.36 9.40 24.86
C TRP A 39 -3.72 10.49 25.73
N ARG A 40 -3.17 10.06 26.87
CA ARG A 40 -2.47 10.85 27.87
C ARG A 40 -1.24 10.09 28.33
N ILE A 41 -0.17 10.83 28.57
CA ILE A 41 1.13 10.25 28.94
C ILE A 41 1.56 10.98 30.20
N ARG A 42 1.91 10.25 31.28
CA ARG A 42 2.50 10.92 32.44
C ARG A 42 3.91 11.34 32.07
N ARG A 43 4.31 12.55 32.45
CA ARG A 43 5.68 13.03 32.18
C ARG A 43 6.74 12.09 32.74
N SER A 44 6.54 11.58 33.95
CA SER A 44 7.45 10.61 34.59
C SER A 44 7.56 9.29 33.82
N ASP A 45 6.47 8.82 33.20
CA ASP A 45 6.47 7.62 32.36
C ASP A 45 7.19 7.88 31.03
N PHE A 46 7.02 9.06 30.45
CA PHE A 46 7.71 9.49 29.22
C PHE A 46 9.23 9.62 29.41
N GLU A 47 9.67 10.23 30.51
CA GLU A 47 11.09 10.38 30.83
C GLU A 47 11.76 9.01 31.05
N ARG A 48 11.14 8.09 31.81
CA ARG A 48 11.69 6.73 31.98
C ARG A 48 11.76 5.96 30.65
N TRP A 49 10.75 6.10 29.81
CA TRP A 49 10.76 5.48 28.49
C TRP A 49 11.90 6.02 27.61
N LEU A 50 12.20 7.32 27.66
CA LEU A 50 13.35 7.90 26.94
C LEU A 50 14.68 7.28 27.38
N ASP A 51 14.86 7.06 28.69
CA ASP A 51 16.07 6.43 29.23
C ASP A 51 16.21 4.98 28.74
N GLU A 52 15.11 4.21 28.70
CA GLU A 52 15.08 2.82 28.20
C GLU A 52 15.42 2.74 26.70
N VAL A 53 14.91 3.68 25.89
CA VAL A 53 15.21 3.77 24.45
C VAL A 53 16.68 4.15 24.23
N ALA A 54 17.21 5.08 25.04
CA ALA A 54 18.61 5.48 24.95
C ALA A 54 19.58 4.34 25.34
N LEU A 55 19.20 3.49 26.29
CA LEU A 55 19.98 2.32 26.72
C LEU A 55 19.92 1.17 25.71
N SER A 56 18.76 0.91 25.11
CA SER A 56 18.59 -0.15 24.10
C SER A 56 19.29 0.17 22.76
N GLY A 57 19.44 1.45 22.41
CA GLY A 57 20.18 1.91 21.24
C GLY A 57 21.71 1.73 21.28
N GLN A 58 22.30 1.37 22.42
CA GLN A 58 23.74 1.16 22.57
C GLN A 58 24.19 -0.32 22.43
N SER A 59 23.26 -1.27 22.26
CA SER A 59 23.58 -2.70 22.27
C SER A 59 23.66 -3.39 20.89
N SER A 60 23.72 -2.64 19.78
CA SER A 60 23.85 -3.22 18.43
C SER A 60 24.94 -2.54 17.59
N ALA A 61 26.20 -2.92 17.83
CA ALA A 61 27.28 -2.70 16.88
C ALA A 61 27.94 -4.05 16.51
N PRO A 62 27.83 -4.54 15.26
CA PRO A 62 28.77 -5.53 14.76
C PRO A 62 30.05 -4.82 14.31
N VAL A 63 31.18 -5.28 14.84
CA VAL A 63 32.53 -4.87 14.49
C VAL A 63 32.77 -5.08 12.98
N ARG A 64 32.93 -4.01 12.21
CA ARG A 64 33.62 -4.04 10.91
C ARG A 64 35.02 -3.48 11.07
N ARG A 65 36.01 -4.35 10.87
CA ARG A 65 37.43 -3.98 10.73
C ARG A 65 37.65 -3.41 9.32
N GLU A 66 38.23 -2.23 9.25
CA GLU A 66 38.95 -1.76 8.06
C GLU A 66 40.38 -1.32 8.47
N PRO A 67 41.39 -1.51 7.59
CA PRO A 67 42.78 -1.28 7.92
C PRO A 67 43.14 0.22 7.88
N ARG A 68 44.06 0.57 8.79
CA ARG A 68 44.67 1.89 8.96
C ARG A 68 45.40 2.38 7.71
N ILE A 69 45.18 3.65 7.36
CA ILE A 69 46.22 4.53 6.81
C ILE A 69 46.22 5.81 7.66
N ALA A 70 47.43 6.27 7.99
CA ALA A 70 47.73 7.27 9.00
C ALA A 70 48.00 8.66 8.42
N ALA A 71 48.05 9.62 9.36
CA ALA A 71 48.51 11.01 9.31
C ALA A 71 47.54 12.05 8.72
N ALA A 72 47.49 13.31 9.15
CA ALA A 72 47.76 14.04 10.41
C ALA A 72 47.66 15.53 10.00
N ALA A 73 46.95 16.38 10.75
CA ALA A 73 47.26 17.80 11.01
C ALA A 73 46.03 18.58 11.48
N ALA A 74 46.30 19.70 12.15
CA ALA A 74 45.58 20.29 13.26
C ALA A 74 44.72 21.54 12.91
N ILE A 75 43.65 21.71 13.71
CA ILE A 75 43.09 22.94 14.33
C ILE A 75 42.70 24.13 13.41
N SER A 76 41.43 24.56 13.48
CA SER A 76 41.02 25.79 14.21
C SER A 76 39.52 26.12 14.04
N ASP A 77 38.94 26.66 15.10
CA ASP A 77 37.59 27.20 15.25
C ASP A 77 37.12 28.06 14.06
N ILE A 78 35.90 27.78 13.56
CA ILE A 78 35.07 28.73 12.81
C ILE A 78 33.60 28.51 13.16
N ASP A 79 32.93 29.64 13.39
CA ASP A 79 31.57 29.88 13.83
C ASP A 79 30.45 29.05 13.17
N VAL A 80 29.48 28.68 14.02
CA VAL A 80 28.20 28.08 13.62
C VAL A 80 27.34 29.18 12.98
N GLU A 81 27.43 29.32 11.67
CA GLU A 81 26.39 30.00 10.89
C GLU A 81 25.16 29.10 10.78
N ASP A 82 24.05 29.63 11.31
CA ASP A 82 22.69 29.16 11.13
C ASP A 82 22.38 28.99 9.64
N ARG A 83 22.44 27.74 9.16
CA ARG A 83 21.82 27.31 7.91
C ARG A 83 20.54 26.55 8.24
N SER A 84 19.59 27.27 8.83
CA SER A 84 18.19 27.06 8.51
C SER A 84 18.04 27.04 6.98
N ASP A 85 17.34 26.03 6.45
CA ASP A 85 17.01 25.82 5.03
C ASP A 85 17.92 24.85 4.25
N ALA A 86 18.03 23.59 4.68
CA ALA A 86 18.20 22.44 3.77
C ALA A 86 18.09 21.07 4.48
N VAL A 87 16.98 20.76 5.15
CA VAL A 87 16.60 19.35 5.40
C VAL A 87 15.10 19.19 5.19
N ALA A 88 14.65 19.51 3.98
CA ALA A 88 13.32 19.12 3.51
C ALA A 88 13.33 17.61 3.21
N ASP A 89 12.32 16.91 3.74
CA ASP A 89 11.89 15.57 3.33
C ASP A 89 13.00 14.50 3.24
N LEU A 90 13.31 13.88 4.39
CA LEU A 90 13.72 12.48 4.36
C LEU A 90 12.46 11.61 4.32
N PRO A 91 12.16 10.90 3.22
CA PRO A 91 10.94 10.13 3.10
C PRO A 91 10.96 8.99 4.12
N VAL A 92 9.92 8.92 4.97
CA VAL A 92 9.60 7.70 5.71
C VAL A 92 9.46 6.59 4.68
N ALA A 93 10.36 5.61 4.72
CA ALA A 93 10.37 4.49 3.78
C ALA A 93 8.97 3.86 3.74
N ALA A 94 8.42 3.68 2.53
CA ALA A 94 7.14 3.01 2.36
C ALA A 94 7.24 1.60 2.98
N LEU A 95 6.30 1.23 3.86
CA LEU A 95 6.20 -0.13 4.42
C LEU A 95 5.83 -1.22 3.39
N SER A 96 5.80 -0.86 2.10
CA SER A 96 5.58 -1.77 0.99
C SER A 96 6.30 -1.26 -0.24
N GLU A 97 7.05 -2.13 -0.94
CA GLU A 97 7.62 -1.82 -2.24
C GLU A 97 6.53 -1.30 -3.20
N ARG A 98 6.81 -0.18 -3.88
CA ARG A 98 5.94 0.39 -4.91
C ARG A 98 6.66 0.39 -6.23
N ARG A 99 5.97 -0.03 -7.28
CA ARG A 99 6.45 0.08 -8.65
C ARG A 99 5.90 1.33 -9.32
N SER A 100 6.68 1.88 -10.25
CA SER A 100 6.19 2.90 -11.17
C SER A 100 5.03 2.34 -12.01
N GLN A 101 4.18 3.21 -12.56
CA GLN A 101 3.06 2.74 -13.40
C GLN A 101 3.55 1.93 -14.61
N LYS A 102 4.65 2.35 -15.25
CA LYS A 102 5.33 1.59 -16.30
C LYS A 102 5.77 0.21 -15.80
N GLY A 103 6.38 0.14 -14.61
CA GLY A 103 6.85 -1.12 -14.02
C GLY A 103 5.72 -2.09 -13.67
N LEU A 104 4.56 -1.58 -13.24
CA LEU A 104 3.36 -2.38 -13.03
C LEU A 104 2.88 -3.00 -14.34
N HIS A 105 2.70 -2.19 -15.38
CA HIS A 105 2.24 -2.68 -16.69
C HIS A 105 3.24 -3.64 -17.32
N GLN A 106 4.55 -3.38 -17.19
CA GLN A 106 5.58 -4.29 -17.67
C GLN A 106 5.46 -5.65 -17.00
N ARG A 107 5.37 -5.69 -15.66
CA ARG A 107 5.23 -6.95 -14.92
C ARG A 107 3.98 -7.73 -15.32
N PHE A 108 2.86 -7.04 -15.57
CA PHE A 108 1.61 -7.65 -16.03
C PHE A 108 1.75 -8.23 -17.44
N ILE A 109 2.38 -7.50 -18.37
CA ILE A 109 2.67 -7.98 -19.73
C ILE A 109 3.61 -9.19 -19.69
N ASP A 110 4.68 -9.13 -18.92
CA ASP A 110 5.65 -10.22 -18.77
C ASP A 110 4.98 -11.50 -18.25
N ALA A 111 4.07 -11.37 -17.28
CA ALA A 111 3.31 -12.48 -16.73
C ALA A 111 2.31 -13.10 -17.73
N LEU A 112 1.86 -12.34 -18.72
CA LEU A 112 1.04 -12.85 -19.83
C LEU A 112 1.88 -13.43 -20.97
N GLY A 113 3.14 -13.00 -21.10
CA GLY A 113 4.09 -13.47 -22.11
C GLY A 113 3.53 -13.38 -23.52
N GLU A 114 3.68 -14.47 -24.29
CA GLU A 114 3.23 -14.59 -25.69
C GLU A 114 1.72 -14.46 -25.88
N ARG A 115 0.94 -14.35 -24.80
CA ARG A 115 -0.51 -14.13 -24.90
C ARG A 115 -0.89 -12.68 -25.21
N VAL A 116 0.04 -11.74 -25.11
CA VAL A 116 -0.15 -10.34 -25.51
C VAL A 116 0.14 -10.19 -27.00
N LYS A 117 -0.90 -9.90 -27.80
CA LYS A 117 -0.76 -9.61 -29.23
C LYS A 117 -0.30 -8.16 -29.47
N SER A 118 -0.88 -7.23 -28.73
CA SER A 118 -0.54 -5.80 -28.77
C SER A 118 -1.01 -5.11 -27.49
N HIS A 119 -0.47 -3.93 -27.22
CA HIS A 119 -0.92 -3.09 -26.12
C HIS A 119 -0.79 -1.59 -26.45
N SER A 120 -1.58 -0.75 -25.76
CA SER A 120 -1.42 0.71 -25.76
C SER A 120 -0.07 1.12 -25.16
N PRO A 121 0.41 2.38 -25.27
CA PRO A 121 1.65 2.80 -24.63
C PRO A 121 1.72 2.38 -23.16
N ILE A 122 2.84 1.75 -22.76
CA ILE A 122 2.99 1.12 -21.44
C ILE A 122 2.91 2.12 -20.27
N THR A 123 3.05 3.40 -20.54
CA THR A 123 2.90 4.49 -19.56
C THR A 123 1.44 4.93 -19.37
N GLN A 124 0.55 4.58 -20.29
CA GLN A 124 -0.86 4.96 -20.25
C GLN A 124 -1.61 4.16 -19.19
N LYS A 125 -2.45 4.83 -18.41
CA LYS A 125 -3.38 4.23 -17.46
C LYS A 125 -4.82 4.59 -17.87
N PRO A 126 -5.74 3.63 -17.97
CA PRO A 126 -5.52 2.18 -17.97
C PRO A 126 -4.66 1.73 -19.16
N ILE A 127 -4.05 0.53 -19.06
CA ILE A 127 -3.42 -0.10 -20.22
C ILE A 127 -4.47 -0.92 -20.96
N GLU A 128 -4.49 -0.79 -22.29
CA GLU A 128 -5.34 -1.60 -23.15
C GLU A 128 -4.51 -2.66 -23.83
N LEU A 129 -4.98 -3.91 -23.84
CA LEU A 129 -4.29 -5.01 -24.51
C LEU A 129 -5.25 -5.74 -25.45
N ASP A 130 -4.69 -6.24 -26.55
CA ASP A 130 -5.33 -7.28 -27.33
C ASP A 130 -4.62 -8.61 -27.03
N LEU A 131 -5.39 -9.64 -26.68
CA LEU A 131 -4.89 -10.92 -26.21
C LEU A 131 -5.30 -12.05 -27.16
N VAL A 132 -4.55 -13.15 -27.13
CA VAL A 132 -4.88 -14.37 -27.87
C VAL A 132 -5.66 -15.36 -26.99
N PRO A 133 -6.43 -16.30 -27.58
CA PRO A 133 -7.11 -17.35 -26.83
C PRO A 133 -6.16 -18.14 -25.89
N PRO A 134 -6.64 -18.58 -24.72
CA PRO A 134 -8.05 -18.61 -24.29
C PRO A 134 -8.52 -17.34 -23.54
N LEU A 135 -7.71 -16.27 -23.54
CA LEU A 135 -8.06 -15.00 -22.91
C LEU A 135 -9.02 -14.18 -23.80
N PRO A 136 -9.82 -13.27 -23.21
CA PRO A 136 -10.65 -12.36 -24.00
C PRO A 136 -9.81 -11.47 -24.92
N SER A 137 -10.26 -11.33 -26.17
CA SER A 137 -9.45 -10.72 -27.24
C SER A 137 -9.11 -9.25 -27.02
N ARG A 138 -9.95 -8.49 -26.32
CA ARG A 138 -9.73 -7.06 -26.05
C ARG A 138 -10.00 -6.76 -24.58
N VAL A 139 -9.01 -6.23 -23.89
CA VAL A 139 -9.08 -5.94 -22.45
C VAL A 139 -8.62 -4.52 -22.14
N ARG A 140 -9.13 -3.99 -21.03
CA ARG A 140 -8.71 -2.72 -20.43
C ARG A 140 -8.37 -2.98 -18.96
N VAL A 141 -7.13 -2.71 -18.56
CA VAL A 141 -6.62 -3.10 -17.25
C VAL A 141 -6.30 -1.85 -16.43
N TYR A 142 -7.03 -1.68 -15.34
CA TYR A 142 -6.74 -0.69 -14.31
C TYR A 142 -5.85 -1.32 -13.24
N LEU A 143 -4.54 -1.13 -13.38
CA LEU A 143 -3.54 -1.71 -12.50
C LEU A 143 -3.02 -0.70 -11.45
N PHE A 144 -3.01 -1.11 -10.19
CA PHE A 144 -2.59 -0.30 -9.04
C PHE A 144 -1.58 -1.06 -8.17
N ASN A 145 -0.70 -0.33 -7.48
CA ASN A 145 0.07 -0.91 -6.38
C ASN A 145 -0.90 -1.25 -5.23
N ALA A 146 -0.90 -2.51 -4.80
CA ALA A 146 -1.56 -2.93 -3.57
C ALA A 146 -0.54 -2.80 -2.44
N THR A 147 -0.82 -1.93 -1.46
CA THR A 147 0.16 -1.60 -0.40
C THR A 147 -0.44 -1.71 0.99
N ARG A 148 0.43 -1.89 1.98
CA ARG A 148 0.10 -1.79 3.40
C ARG A 148 0.29 -0.33 3.81
N PRO A 149 -0.79 0.44 4.06
CA PRO A 149 -0.63 1.83 4.46
C PRO A 149 0.07 1.89 5.83
N PRO A 150 1.10 2.73 6.01
CA PRO A 150 1.67 2.96 7.33
C PRO A 150 0.61 3.51 8.29
N GLY A 151 0.59 3.06 9.55
CA GLY A 151 -0.18 3.70 10.63
C GLY A 151 -1.70 3.54 10.59
N GLY A 152 -2.24 2.38 10.22
CA GLY A 152 -3.66 2.05 10.45
C GLY A 152 -3.89 0.53 10.53
N ARG A 153 -4.49 0.04 11.64
CA ARG A 153 -4.99 -1.35 11.71
C ARG A 153 -6.02 -1.58 10.57
N PRO A 154 -6.12 -2.81 10.00
CA PRO A 154 -5.76 -4.09 10.59
C PRO A 154 -4.42 -4.63 10.09
N LEU A 155 -3.63 -5.17 11.02
CA LEU A 155 -2.51 -6.07 10.72
C LEU A 155 -3.04 -7.17 9.80
N GLY A 156 -2.69 -7.12 8.51
CA GLY A 156 -3.03 -8.17 7.56
C GLY A 156 -4.01 -7.80 6.44
N GLU A 157 -4.01 -6.58 5.91
CA GLU A 157 -4.66 -6.28 4.62
C GLU A 157 -3.75 -5.44 3.71
N HIS A 158 -3.86 -5.68 2.41
CA HIS A 158 -3.34 -4.77 1.37
C HIS A 158 -4.49 -3.99 0.74
N LYS A 159 -4.20 -2.77 0.28
CA LYS A 159 -5.21 -1.87 -0.30
C LYS A 159 -4.71 -1.23 -1.59
N ILE A 160 -5.62 -1.09 -2.54
CA ILE A 160 -5.49 -0.18 -3.68
C ILE A 160 -6.39 1.05 -3.44
N GLN A 161 -6.01 2.17 -4.04
CA GLN A 161 -6.80 3.40 -4.03
C GLN A 161 -7.26 3.73 -5.45
N LEU A 162 -8.58 3.72 -5.66
CA LEU A 162 -9.17 4.07 -6.94
C LEU A 162 -9.18 5.59 -7.09
N ILE A 163 -8.31 6.05 -7.99
CA ILE A 163 -8.27 7.41 -8.50
C ILE A 163 -8.16 7.26 -10.01
N MET A 164 -9.20 7.65 -10.74
CA MET A 164 -9.21 7.52 -12.20
C MET A 164 -8.34 8.61 -12.85
N PRO A 165 -7.73 8.32 -14.01
CA PRO A 165 -7.07 9.35 -14.81
C PRO A 165 -7.99 10.55 -15.03
N GLY A 166 -7.53 11.75 -14.69
CA GLY A 166 -8.31 12.99 -14.81
C GLY A 166 -9.34 13.26 -13.69
N GLN A 167 -9.59 12.32 -12.78
CA GLN A 167 -10.52 12.52 -11.66
C GLN A 167 -9.95 13.47 -10.61
N ARG A 168 -10.71 14.51 -10.24
CA ARG A 168 -10.33 15.48 -9.20
C ARG A 168 -10.92 15.12 -7.84
N ARG A 169 -10.35 15.67 -6.76
CA ARG A 169 -10.88 15.51 -5.39
C ARG A 169 -12.34 16.01 -5.34
N GLY A 170 -13.21 15.22 -4.70
CA GLY A 170 -14.64 15.50 -4.62
C GLY A 170 -15.46 15.04 -5.83
N GLN A 171 -14.82 14.74 -6.97
CA GLN A 171 -15.52 14.18 -8.13
C GLN A 171 -15.76 12.68 -7.96
N ARG A 172 -16.89 12.24 -8.50
CA ARG A 172 -17.20 10.82 -8.67
C ARG A 172 -16.41 10.26 -9.86
N GLY A 173 -16.05 8.98 -9.80
CA GLY A 173 -15.33 8.27 -10.84
C GLY A 173 -15.98 6.93 -11.12
N SER A 174 -15.76 6.42 -12.33
CA SER A 174 -16.18 5.10 -12.76
C SER A 174 -15.06 4.48 -13.59
N LEU A 175 -15.04 3.14 -13.66
CA LEU A 175 -14.22 2.44 -14.63
C LEU A 175 -14.84 2.61 -16.03
N ASP A 176 -14.01 2.71 -17.07
CA ASP A 176 -14.48 2.83 -18.44
C ASP A 176 -14.74 1.45 -19.06
N HIS A 177 -16.02 1.12 -19.27
CA HIS A 177 -16.50 -0.13 -19.86
C HIS A 177 -16.84 -0.02 -21.36
N SER A 178 -16.46 1.08 -22.02
CA SER A 178 -16.71 1.32 -23.44
C SER A 178 -15.86 0.42 -24.37
N ASP A 179 -16.04 0.60 -25.69
CA ASP A 179 -15.25 -0.01 -26.77
C ASP A 179 -15.26 -1.54 -26.85
N GLY A 180 -16.21 -2.19 -26.17
CA GLY A 180 -16.34 -3.65 -26.16
C GLY A 180 -15.16 -4.37 -25.50
N ARG A 181 -14.43 -3.68 -24.60
CA ARG A 181 -13.31 -4.27 -23.86
C ARG A 181 -13.78 -4.89 -22.55
N ILE A 182 -13.24 -6.07 -22.21
CA ILE A 182 -13.38 -6.59 -20.85
C ILE A 182 -12.49 -5.78 -19.91
N VAL A 183 -13.09 -5.24 -18.84
CA VAL A 183 -12.37 -4.42 -17.87
C VAL A 183 -11.88 -5.28 -16.72
N PHE A 184 -10.59 -5.20 -16.41
CA PHE A 184 -10.00 -5.81 -15.23
C PHE A 184 -9.57 -4.72 -14.23
N LEU A 185 -10.00 -4.90 -12.98
CA LEU A 185 -9.50 -4.13 -11.83
C LEU A 185 -8.46 -4.96 -11.11
N VAL A 186 -7.20 -4.51 -11.16
CA VAL A 186 -6.06 -5.31 -10.71
C VAL A 186 -5.21 -4.52 -9.72
N GLY A 187 -4.84 -5.20 -8.64
CA GLY A 187 -3.80 -4.78 -7.70
C GLY A 187 -2.58 -5.64 -7.86
N TYR A 188 -1.41 -5.10 -7.57
CA TYR A 188 -0.17 -5.84 -7.52
C TYR A 188 0.55 -5.58 -6.21
N ALA A 189 0.75 -6.63 -5.42
CA ALA A 189 1.56 -6.62 -4.21
C ALA A 189 2.99 -7.00 -4.62
N ALA A 190 3.88 -6.00 -4.67
CA ALA A 190 5.18 -6.13 -5.31
C ALA A 190 6.17 -7.01 -4.55
N GLU A 191 6.09 -7.01 -3.22
CA GLU A 191 6.99 -7.79 -2.36
C GLU A 191 6.71 -9.30 -2.49
N GLU A 192 5.44 -9.68 -2.59
CA GLU A 192 5.02 -11.07 -2.73
C GLU A 192 4.91 -11.52 -4.18
N ASP A 193 5.05 -10.61 -5.16
CA ASP A 193 4.82 -10.85 -6.58
C ASP A 193 3.44 -11.46 -6.89
N VAL A 194 2.41 -10.89 -6.25
CA VAL A 194 1.03 -11.36 -6.34
C VAL A 194 0.16 -10.34 -7.05
N PHE A 195 -0.62 -10.80 -8.04
CA PHE A 195 -1.72 -10.06 -8.63
C PHE A 195 -3.02 -10.34 -7.90
N ILE A 196 -3.85 -9.31 -7.73
CA ILE A 196 -5.17 -9.40 -7.09
C ILE A 196 -6.22 -8.85 -8.05
N LEU A 197 -7.22 -9.66 -8.38
CA LEU A 197 -8.26 -9.37 -9.35
C LEU A 197 -9.62 -9.24 -8.63
N TRP A 198 -10.10 -8.00 -8.52
CA TRP A 198 -11.45 -7.69 -8.06
C TRP A 198 -12.45 -7.72 -9.23
N ASP A 199 -13.75 -7.75 -8.93
CA ASP A 199 -14.77 -7.65 -9.98
C ASP A 199 -14.99 -6.18 -10.34
N ALA A 200 -14.45 -5.76 -11.50
CA ALA A 200 -14.57 -4.40 -11.99
C ALA A 200 -16.04 -3.92 -12.09
N GLY A 201 -16.98 -4.83 -12.40
CA GLY A 201 -18.39 -4.48 -12.57
C GLY A 201 -19.09 -4.04 -11.28
N LEU A 202 -18.48 -4.26 -10.11
CA LEU A 202 -19.02 -3.84 -8.81
C LEU A 202 -18.54 -2.45 -8.36
N TYR A 203 -17.75 -1.75 -9.19
CA TYR A 203 -17.18 -0.44 -8.89
C TYR A 203 -17.58 0.61 -9.92
N SER A 204 -18.82 1.07 -9.81
CA SER A 204 -19.32 2.28 -10.48
C SER A 204 -19.50 3.42 -9.48
N ASP A 205 -19.50 4.66 -9.99
CA ASP A 205 -19.80 5.87 -9.22
C ASP A 205 -19.14 5.87 -7.84
N PHE A 206 -17.82 5.97 -7.77
CA PHE A 206 -17.08 5.98 -6.52
C PHE A 206 -16.46 7.34 -6.22
N ALA A 207 -16.35 7.67 -4.94
CA ALA A 207 -15.63 8.86 -4.49
C ALA A 207 -14.14 8.78 -4.86
N TRP A 208 -13.52 9.94 -5.03
CA TRP A 208 -12.08 10.07 -5.18
C TRP A 208 -11.32 9.34 -4.06
N SER A 209 -10.28 8.57 -4.43
CA SER A 209 -9.46 7.77 -3.51
C SER A 209 -10.22 6.70 -2.73
N ARG A 210 -11.15 5.99 -3.40
CA ARG A 210 -11.85 4.85 -2.80
C ARG A 210 -10.88 3.70 -2.50
N ASN A 211 -10.90 3.20 -1.27
CA ASN A 211 -10.12 2.02 -0.88
C ASN A 211 -10.79 0.74 -1.37
N VAL A 212 -10.00 -0.18 -1.91
CA VAL A 212 -10.38 -1.57 -2.20
C VAL A 212 -9.32 -2.47 -1.59
N GLN A 213 -9.74 -3.50 -0.87
CA GLN A 213 -8.84 -4.25 0.01
C GLN A 213 -8.90 -5.75 -0.22
N VAL A 214 -7.81 -6.41 0.15
CA VAL A 214 -7.61 -7.85 0.17
C VAL A 214 -6.89 -8.21 1.47
N LYS A 215 -7.23 -9.36 2.05
CA LYS A 215 -6.56 -9.83 3.26
C LYS A 215 -5.18 -10.37 2.94
N ALA A 216 -4.26 -10.23 3.89
CA ALA A 216 -2.90 -10.76 3.80
C ALA A 216 -2.91 -12.28 3.74
N GLU A 217 -3.83 -12.97 4.42
CA GLU A 217 -3.97 -14.44 4.31
C GLU A 217 -4.17 -14.89 2.86
N THR A 218 -4.97 -14.15 2.09
CA THR A 218 -5.22 -14.41 0.66
C THR A 218 -3.95 -14.18 -0.18
N ILE A 219 -3.16 -13.16 0.14
CA ILE A 219 -1.89 -12.87 -0.55
C ILE A 219 -0.84 -13.93 -0.22
N VAL A 220 -0.74 -14.34 1.06
CA VAL A 220 0.17 -15.40 1.52
C VAL A 220 -0.19 -16.73 0.87
N GLU A 221 -1.48 -17.05 0.74
CA GLU A 221 -1.90 -18.26 0.04
C GLU A 221 -1.51 -18.21 -1.44
N ALA A 222 -1.68 -17.07 -2.11
CA ALA A 222 -1.29 -16.89 -3.50
C ALA A 222 0.23 -16.97 -3.70
N SER A 223 1.02 -16.36 -2.81
CA SER A 223 2.49 -16.41 -2.89
C SER A 223 3.04 -17.83 -2.71
N ALA A 224 2.27 -18.72 -2.05
CA ALA A 224 2.53 -20.16 -2.01
C ALA A 224 2.19 -20.91 -3.32
N GLY A 225 1.95 -20.21 -4.44
CA GLY A 225 1.72 -20.79 -5.76
C GLY A 225 0.26 -21.08 -6.11
N LYS A 226 -0.69 -20.69 -5.24
CA LYS A 226 -2.11 -21.03 -5.38
C LYS A 226 -2.91 -19.93 -6.06
N LEU A 227 -4.07 -20.32 -6.59
CA LEU A 227 -5.12 -19.38 -6.99
C LEU A 227 -6.04 -19.13 -5.79
N ALA A 228 -5.66 -18.19 -4.92
CA ALA A 228 -6.37 -17.92 -3.68
C ALA A 228 -7.66 -17.13 -3.94
N ILE A 229 -8.73 -17.46 -3.21
CA ILE A 229 -10.06 -16.86 -3.36
C ILE A 229 -10.48 -16.21 -2.04
N GLN A 230 -11.03 -15.00 -2.12
CA GLN A 230 -11.60 -14.34 -0.96
C GLN A 230 -12.98 -13.76 -1.30
N GLN A 231 -13.96 -14.01 -0.43
CA GLN A 231 -15.24 -13.34 -0.48
C GLN A 231 -15.24 -12.05 0.35
N ARG A 232 -15.92 -11.03 -0.16
CA ARG A 232 -16.09 -9.72 0.48
C ARG A 232 -17.55 -9.31 0.36
N HIS A 233 -18.12 -8.82 1.46
CA HIS A 233 -19.47 -8.29 1.48
C HIS A 233 -19.41 -6.78 1.25
N LEU A 234 -19.90 -6.34 0.09
CA LEU A 234 -19.96 -4.93 -0.28
C LEU A 234 -21.36 -4.39 0.02
N ARG A 235 -21.41 -3.14 0.49
CA ARG A 235 -22.64 -2.37 0.68
C ARG A 235 -22.54 -1.10 -0.16
N PRO A 236 -22.85 -1.17 -1.46
CA PRO A 236 -22.85 0.02 -2.31
C PRO A 236 -23.91 1.00 -1.81
N SER A 237 -23.62 2.30 -1.92
CA SER A 237 -24.58 3.33 -1.51
C SER A 237 -25.79 3.28 -2.44
N GLY A 238 -26.99 3.06 -1.88
CA GLY A 238 -28.22 3.03 -2.66
C GLY A 238 -28.46 1.74 -3.46
N ALA A 239 -27.71 0.66 -3.21
CA ALA A 239 -27.96 -0.65 -3.81
C ALA A 239 -28.01 -1.77 -2.76
N ALA A 240 -28.49 -2.94 -3.16
CA ALA A 240 -28.48 -4.13 -2.32
C ALA A 240 -27.04 -4.53 -1.93
N SER A 241 -26.91 -5.20 -0.78
CA SER A 241 -25.63 -5.80 -0.40
C SER A 241 -25.26 -6.87 -1.43
N VAL A 242 -24.01 -6.89 -1.85
CA VAL A 242 -23.50 -7.84 -2.86
C VAL A 242 -22.25 -8.54 -2.33
N THR A 243 -22.14 -9.82 -2.60
CA THR A 243 -20.93 -10.60 -2.30
C THR A 243 -20.00 -10.55 -3.50
N GLU A 244 -18.86 -9.87 -3.33
CA GLU A 244 -17.76 -9.91 -4.28
C GLU A 244 -16.88 -11.14 -3.98
N THR A 245 -16.51 -11.87 -5.02
CA THR A 245 -15.42 -12.85 -4.95
C THR A 245 -14.21 -12.25 -5.63
N LEU A 246 -13.06 -12.11 -4.96
CA LEU A 246 -11.79 -11.71 -5.56
C LEU A 246 -10.85 -12.90 -5.71
N ILE A 247 -9.85 -12.76 -6.57
CA ILE A 247 -8.80 -13.76 -6.83
C ILE A 247 -7.44 -13.15 -6.54
N ALA A 248 -6.59 -13.79 -5.75
CA ALA A 248 -5.17 -13.48 -5.67
C ALA A 248 -4.36 -14.62 -6.32
N THR A 249 -3.31 -14.27 -7.06
CA THR A 249 -2.55 -15.24 -7.86
C THR A 249 -1.08 -14.84 -7.96
N PRO A 250 -0.13 -15.78 -7.96
CA PRO A 250 1.25 -15.49 -8.34
C PRO A 250 1.31 -15.09 -9.83
N ALA A 251 2.34 -14.34 -10.22
CA ALA A 251 2.52 -13.92 -11.62
C ALA A 251 2.48 -15.09 -12.62
N THR A 252 3.03 -16.25 -12.26
CA THR A 252 3.06 -17.46 -13.09
C THR A 252 1.69 -18.05 -13.41
N ARG A 253 0.65 -17.69 -12.67
CA ARG A 253 -0.73 -18.18 -12.84
C ARG A 253 -1.71 -17.08 -13.20
N LEU A 254 -1.22 -15.96 -13.73
CA LEU A 254 -2.06 -14.82 -14.11
C LEU A 254 -3.09 -15.19 -15.20
N VAL A 255 -2.71 -16.04 -16.16
CA VAL A 255 -3.61 -16.49 -17.23
C VAL A 255 -4.82 -17.24 -16.66
N ASP A 256 -4.59 -18.23 -15.80
CA ASP A 256 -5.65 -18.99 -15.10
C ASP A 256 -6.59 -18.03 -14.34
N ALA A 257 -6.00 -17.05 -13.64
CA ALA A 257 -6.76 -16.09 -12.84
C ALA A 257 -7.64 -15.18 -13.68
N LEU A 258 -7.16 -14.71 -14.83
CA LEU A 258 -7.95 -13.88 -15.75
C LEU A 258 -9.11 -14.68 -16.35
N GLN A 259 -8.88 -15.94 -16.74
CA GLN A 259 -9.95 -16.81 -17.21
C GLN A 259 -11.02 -17.04 -16.13
N ARG A 260 -10.59 -17.37 -14.90
CA ARG A 260 -11.50 -17.56 -13.77
C ARG A 260 -12.25 -16.28 -13.42
N ARG A 261 -11.59 -15.11 -13.50
CA ARG A 261 -12.22 -13.81 -13.25
C ARG A 261 -13.34 -13.54 -14.26
N VAL A 262 -13.09 -13.79 -15.55
CA VAL A 262 -14.12 -13.65 -16.60
C VAL A 262 -15.29 -14.58 -16.33
N GLN A 263 -15.03 -15.84 -15.96
CA GLN A 263 -16.08 -16.79 -15.62
C GLN A 263 -16.93 -16.30 -14.44
N LEU A 264 -16.29 -15.91 -13.32
CA LEU A 264 -17.01 -15.42 -12.14
C LEU A 264 -17.84 -14.16 -12.42
N THR A 265 -17.33 -13.24 -13.25
CA THR A 265 -18.09 -12.05 -13.64
C THR A 265 -19.32 -12.42 -14.49
N ARG A 266 -19.20 -13.39 -15.40
CA ARG A 266 -20.34 -13.90 -16.17
C ARG A 266 -21.37 -14.60 -15.28
N GLU A 267 -20.92 -15.47 -14.37
CA GLU A 267 -21.79 -16.17 -13.42
C GLU A 267 -22.62 -15.18 -12.61
N ARG A 268 -22.00 -14.10 -12.10
CA ARG A 268 -22.71 -13.02 -11.41
C ARG A 268 -23.76 -12.35 -12.30
N MET A 269 -23.38 -11.95 -13.52
CA MET A 269 -24.29 -11.24 -14.44
C MET A 269 -25.51 -12.05 -14.89
N VAL A 270 -25.48 -13.37 -14.74
CA VAL A 270 -26.63 -14.25 -15.02
C VAL A 270 -27.54 -14.42 -13.79
N GLN A 271 -27.01 -14.18 -12.59
CA GLN A 271 -27.73 -14.31 -11.31
C GLN A 271 -28.39 -12.99 -10.85
N ASP A 272 -27.94 -11.85 -11.38
CA ASP A 272 -28.50 -10.50 -11.18
C ASP A 272 -29.66 -10.23 -12.15
#